data_AF-A0A7Y2ANY5-F1
#
_entry.id   AF-A0A7Y2ANY5-F1
#
_cell.length_a   1.000
_cell.length_b   1.000
_cell.length_c   1.000
_cell.angle_alpha   90.00
_cell.angle_beta   90.00
_cell.angle_gamma   90.00
#
_symmetry.space_group_name_H-M   'P 1'
#
loop_
_entity.id
_entity.type
_entity.pdbx_description
1 polymer ?
#
loop_
_entity_poly.entity_id
_entity_poly.type
_entity_poly.pdbx_seq_one_letter_code
_entity_poly.pdbx_strand_id
1 'polypeptide(L)' 'METVDTHHKALGVNLDPRRYGTFAEIGAGQEVVRWFFRVGAGAGTIAKSMSAYDMT' A
#
# COMPACT_ATOMS: atom_id res chain seq x y z
N MET A 1 -0.62 25.17 -1.75
CA MET A 1 -0.17 23.82 -1.35
C MET A 1 -0.92 22.84 -2.22
N GLU A 2 -0.26 22.18 -3.16
CA GLU A 2 -0.90 21.10 -3.92
C GLU A 2 -1.29 19.99 -2.96
N THR A 3 -2.59 19.70 -2.88
CA THR A 3 -3.11 18.55 -2.15
C THR A 3 -2.75 17.30 -2.92
N VAL A 4 -1.75 16.56 -2.44
CA VAL A 4 -1.40 15.26 -3.03
C VAL A 4 -2.57 14.31 -2.79
N ASP A 5 -3.33 14.05 -3.84
CA ASP A 5 -4.40 13.06 -3.85
C ASP A 5 -3.86 11.66 -3.53
N THR A 6 -4.66 10.84 -2.83
CA THR A 6 -4.28 9.49 -2.41
C THR A 6 -3.82 8.63 -3.58
N HIS A 7 -4.43 8.80 -4.76
CA HIS A 7 -4.03 8.11 -5.99
C HIS A 7 -2.60 8.48 -6.41
N HIS A 8 -2.29 9.78 -6.45
CA HIS A 8 -0.95 10.26 -6.82
C HIS A 8 0.11 9.81 -5.82
N LYS A 9 -0.22 9.85 -4.53
CA LYS A 9 0.70 9.37 -3.48
C LYS A 9 0.98 7.87 -3.61
N ALA A 10 -0.06 7.06 -3.75
CA ALA A 10 0.08 5.60 -3.86
C ALA A 10 0.85 5.21 -5.13
N LEU A 11 0.55 5.85 -6.27
CA LEU A 11 1.27 5.60 -7.52
C LEU A 11 2.74 5.99 -7.40
N GLY A 12 3.05 7.13 -6.79
CA GLY A 12 4.43 7.56 -6.56
C GLY A 12 5.23 6.60 -5.67
N VAL A 13 4.59 5.93 -4.72
CA VAL A 13 5.23 4.88 -3.92
C VAL A 13 5.48 3.63 -4.76
N ASN A 14 4.50 3.21 -5.57
CA ASN A 14 4.62 2.02 -6.40
C ASN A 14 5.67 2.13 -7.51
N LEU A 15 5.95 3.35 -7.97
CA LEU A 15 6.99 3.63 -8.96
C LEU A 15 8.38 3.86 -8.35
N ASP A 16 8.52 3.88 -7.02
CA ASP A 16 9.81 4.10 -6.36
C ASP A 16 10.59 2.78 -6.25
N PRO A 17 11.64 2.57 -7.06
CA PRO A 17 12.39 1.31 -7.07
C PRO A 17 13.18 1.07 -5.78
N ARG A 18 13.30 2.08 -4.90
CA ARG A 18 13.97 1.94 -3.60
C ARG A 18 13.08 1.24 -2.57
N ARG A 19 11.79 1.06 -2.86
CA ARG A 19 10.81 0.48 -1.94
C ARG A 19 10.45 -0.91 -2.42
N TYR A 20 10.71 -1.91 -1.59
CA TYR A 20 10.22 -3.27 -1.79
C TYR A 20 9.94 -3.88 -0.42
N GLY A 21 8.72 -4.37 -0.20
CA GLY A 21 8.38 -4.87 1.14
C GLY A 21 6.96 -5.40 1.29
N THR A 22 6.53 -5.51 2.55
CA THR A 22 5.25 -6.10 2.94
C THR A 22 4.36 -5.07 3.61
N PHE A 23 3.06 -5.08 3.29
CA PHE A 23 2.05 -4.36 4.08
C PHE A 23 1.59 -5.24 5.24
N ALA A 24 1.63 -4.69 6.46
CA ALA A 24 1.09 -5.29 7.66
C ALA A 24 0.06 -4.33 8.27
N GLU A 25 -1.21 -4.71 8.25
CA GLU A 25 -2.31 -3.86 8.69
C GLU A 25 -3.00 -4.46 9.92
N ILE A 26 -3.14 -3.68 11.00
CA ILE A 26 -3.89 -4.08 12.21
C ILE A 26 -5.22 -3.32 12.23
N GLY A 27 -6.34 -4.04 12.32
CA GLY A 27 -7.66 -3.43 12.50
C GLY A 27 -8.24 -2.64 11.31
N ALA A 28 -7.53 -2.59 10.18
CA ALA A 28 -7.88 -1.74 9.02
C ALA A 28 -8.44 -2.50 7.80
N GLY A 29 -8.74 -3.80 7.89
CA GLY A 29 -9.46 -4.50 6.81
C GLY A 29 -8.75 -4.59 5.45
N GLN A 30 -7.45 -4.32 5.38
CA GLN A 30 -6.68 -4.15 4.12
C GLN A 30 -7.05 -2.91 3.29
N GLU A 31 -7.62 -1.88 3.92
CA GLU A 31 -8.00 -0.67 3.19
C GLU A 31 -6.80 0.19 2.76
N VAL A 32 -5.65 0.08 3.43
CA VAL A 32 -4.45 0.83 3.05
C VAL A 32 -3.82 0.21 1.81
N VAL A 33 -3.49 -1.08 1.83
CA VAL A 33 -2.86 -1.76 0.69
C VAL A 33 -3.75 -1.75 -0.56
N ARG A 34 -5.08 -1.69 -0.39
CA ARG A 34 -6.05 -1.57 -1.49
C ARG A 34 -5.76 -0.39 -2.42
N TRP A 35 -5.33 0.75 -1.90
CA TRP A 35 -4.97 1.90 -2.73
C TRP A 35 -3.78 1.59 -3.64
N PHE A 36 -2.76 0.92 -3.12
CA PHE A 36 -1.56 0.57 -3.87
C PHE A 36 -1.84 -0.51 -4.92
N PHE A 37 -2.77 -1.44 -4.66
CA PHE A 37 -3.23 -2.34 -5.72
C PHE A 37 -4.06 -1.61 -6.78
N ARG A 38 -4.95 -0.70 -6.36
CA ARG A 38 -5.86 0.01 -7.26
C ARG A 38 -5.14 0.89 -8.28
N VAL A 39 -4.05 1.55 -7.89
CA VAL A 39 -3.29 2.46 -8.78
C VAL A 39 -2.32 1.73 -9.72
N GLY A 40 -2.10 0.42 -9.54
CA GLY A 40 -1.18 -0.37 -10.37
C GLY A 40 0.30 -0.08 -10.13
N ALA A 41 1.19 -0.67 -10.94
CA ALA A 41 2.66 -0.59 -10.80
C ALA A 41 3.27 -1.15 -9.50
N GLY A 42 2.48 -1.80 -8.62
CA GLY A 42 2.96 -2.33 -7.35
C GLY A 42 3.83 -3.61 -7.44
N ALA A 43 3.93 -4.26 -8.60
CA ALA A 43 4.66 -5.54 -8.73
C ALA A 43 6.16 -5.44 -8.38
N GLY A 44 6.76 -4.28 -8.59
CA GLY A 44 8.17 -4.02 -8.24
C GLY A 44 8.39 -3.58 -6.80
N THR A 45 7.33 -3.37 -6.02
CA THR A 45 7.41 -2.72 -4.70
C THR A 45 6.65 -3.45 -3.58
N ILE A 46 5.68 -4.30 -3.93
CA ILE A 46 4.83 -5.03 -2.99
C ILE A 46 5.13 -6.53 -3.09
N ALA A 47 5.80 -7.06 -2.07
CA ALA A 47 6.10 -8.49 -1.94
C ALA A 47 4.91 -9.27 -1.37
N LYS A 48 4.21 -8.70 -0.38
CA LYS A 48 3.11 -9.34 0.34
C LYS A 48 2.19 -8.31 0.99
N SER A 49 0.94 -8.71 1.23
CA SER A 49 -0.03 -8.04 2.09
C SER A 49 -0.49 -9.00 3.18
N MET A 50 -0.60 -8.52 4.42
CA MET A 50 -1.20 -9.27 5.52
C MET A 50 -2.00 -8.35 6.45
N SER A 51 -3.05 -8.92 7.04
CA SER A 51 -3.78 -8.30 8.14
C SER A 51 -3.59 -9.08 9.41
N ALA A 52 -3.42 -8.35 10.50
CA ALA A 52 -3.41 -8.90 11.84
C ALA A 52 -4.68 -8.47 12.57
N TYR A 53 -5.28 -9.45 13.24
CA TYR A 53 -6.40 -9.28 14.14
C TYR A 53 -6.06 -10.00 15.44
N ASP A 54 -6.50 -9.42 16.55
CA ASP A 54 -6.50 -10.16 17.80
C ASP A 54 -7.51 -11.31 17.71
N MET A 55 -7.09 -12.52 18.08
CA MET A 55 -7.98 -13.67 18.22
C MET A 55 -7.99 -14.04 19.70
N THR A 56 -8.92 -13.44 20.44
CA THR A 56 -9.30 -13.89 21.79
C THR A 56 -10.71 -14.44 21.76
#